data_AF-A0A672KH06-F1
#
_entry.id   AF-A0A672KH06-F1
#
_cell.length_a   1.000
_cell.length_b   1.000
_cell.length_c   1.000
_cell.angle_alpha   90.00
_cell.angle_beta   90.00
_cell.angle_gamma   90.00
#
_symmetry.space_group_name_H-M   'P 1'
#
loop_
_entity.id
_entity.type
_entity.pdbx_description
1 polymer ?
#
loop_
_entity_poly.entity_id
_entity_poly.type
_entity_poly.pdbx_seq_one_letter_code
_entity_poly.pdbx_strand_id
1 'polypeptide(L)'
;TSLLCLSRKNDSTRSSFGIQLEVPGVYSEHGKSAFSYYRLNVYTFGRNNPMNGLTDVLFSMAACDQLALGVAAVFGPSHSSSVSAVQSICNALEVPHIQTRWKHPSVDNKDSFYINLYPDYASISRAVLDIVQFYKWKAVTVVYEDATGLIRLQELIKAPSRYSIKIKIRQLPMGSKDARPLLKEMKKGKEFCVIFDCSYQTAADVLKQCFDFRSLDI
;
A
#
# COMPACT_ATOMS: atom_id res chain seq x y z
N THR A 1 -23.48 -8.66 -16.12
CA THR A 1 -22.62 -8.33 -14.95
C THR A 1 -22.11 -9.64 -14.39
N SER A 2 -20.92 -10.06 -14.77
CA SER A 2 -20.40 -11.38 -14.37
C SER A 2 -19.73 -11.26 -13.01
N LEU A 3 -20.25 -11.94 -12.00
CA LEU A 3 -19.64 -11.98 -10.67
C LEU A 3 -18.31 -12.75 -10.75
N LEU A 4 -17.23 -12.10 -10.32
CA LEU A 4 -15.97 -12.77 -10.00
C LEU A 4 -16.15 -13.45 -8.64
N CYS A 5 -16.40 -14.76 -8.61
CA CYS A 5 -16.47 -15.51 -7.36
C CYS A 5 -15.05 -15.86 -6.89
N LEU A 6 -14.63 -15.27 -5.76
CA LEU A 6 -13.39 -15.60 -5.07
C LEU A 6 -13.67 -16.72 -4.06
N SER A 7 -13.31 -17.96 -4.36
CA SER A 7 -13.38 -19.04 -3.37
C SER A 7 -12.03 -19.24 -2.69
N ARG A 8 -12.00 -19.10 -1.35
CA ARG A 8 -10.80 -19.30 -0.53
C ARG A 8 -10.58 -20.79 -0.30
N LYS A 9 -9.55 -21.39 -0.92
CA LYS A 9 -9.10 -22.73 -0.54
C LYS A 9 -8.12 -22.60 0.62
N ASN A 10 -8.57 -23.00 1.82
CA ASN A 10 -7.76 -22.96 3.03
C ASN A 10 -6.92 -24.25 3.09
N ASP A 11 -5.69 -24.22 2.60
CA ASP A 11 -4.76 -25.33 2.77
C ASP A 11 -3.88 -25.06 3.99
N SER A 12 -4.11 -25.79 5.07
CA SER A 12 -3.47 -25.60 6.38
C SER A 12 -1.98 -25.95 6.40
N THR A 13 -1.40 -26.32 5.25
CA THR A 13 -0.01 -26.82 5.15
C THR A 13 0.92 -25.95 4.31
N ARG A 14 0.42 -24.91 3.63
CA ARG A 14 1.25 -23.98 2.85
C ARG A 14 0.90 -22.53 3.19
N SER A 15 1.91 -21.67 3.26
CA SER A 15 1.83 -20.22 3.52
C SER A 15 1.17 -19.42 2.36
N SER A 16 0.33 -20.07 1.58
CA SER A 16 -0.22 -19.63 0.31
C SER A 16 -1.72 -19.88 0.24
N PHE A 17 -2.44 -18.97 -0.40
CA PHE A 17 -3.85 -19.18 -0.74
C PHE A 17 -3.97 -19.21 -2.26
N GLY A 18 -4.51 -20.29 -2.80
CA GLY A 18 -4.97 -20.31 -4.18
C GLY A 18 -6.30 -19.58 -4.26
N ILE A 19 -6.36 -18.47 -4.98
CA ILE A 19 -7.63 -17.91 -5.40
C ILE A 19 -7.97 -18.59 -6.73
N GLN A 20 -9.13 -19.25 -6.77
CA GLN A 20 -9.67 -19.79 -8.00
C GLN A 20 -10.62 -18.76 -8.60
N LEU A 21 -10.22 -18.15 -9.72
CA LEU A 21 -11.13 -17.27 -10.47
C LEU A 21 -11.92 -18.12 -11.45
N GLU A 22 -13.25 -18.00 -11.44
CA GLU A 22 -14.12 -18.57 -12.45
C GLU A 22 -14.45 -17.50 -13.48
N VAL A 23 -13.83 -17.59 -14.67
CA VAL A 23 -14.00 -16.60 -15.73
C VAL A 23 -14.97 -17.15 -16.77
N PRO A 24 -16.07 -16.43 -17.09
CA PRO A 24 -16.99 -16.88 -18.13
C PRO A 24 -16.31 -16.83 -19.49
N GLY A 25 -16.33 -17.95 -20.19
CA GLY A 25 -15.94 -18.09 -21.58
C GLY A 25 -17.11 -18.55 -22.42
N VAL A 26 -17.18 -18.09 -23.67
CA VAL A 26 -18.08 -18.61 -24.67
C VAL A 26 -17.25 -19.42 -25.65
N TYR A 27 -17.51 -20.72 -25.73
CA TYR A 27 -16.91 -21.58 -26.76
C TYR A 27 -17.98 -21.96 -27.79
N SER A 28 -17.61 -21.95 -29.06
CA SER A 28 -18.50 -22.30 -30.16
C SER A 28 -17.97 -23.51 -30.89
N GLU A 29 -18.64 -24.65 -30.72
CA GLU A 29 -18.33 -25.88 -31.44
C GLU A 29 -19.56 -26.27 -32.26
N HIS A 30 -19.39 -26.49 -33.56
CA HIS A 30 -20.47 -26.91 -34.48
C HIS A 30 -21.73 -26.01 -34.44
N GLY A 31 -21.56 -24.69 -34.30
CA GLY A 31 -22.67 -23.73 -34.31
C GLY A 31 -23.47 -23.65 -33.01
N LYS A 32 -23.04 -24.31 -31.93
CA LYS A 32 -23.63 -24.19 -30.59
C LYS A 32 -22.67 -23.42 -29.67
N SER A 33 -23.16 -22.34 -29.08
CA SER A 33 -22.43 -21.58 -28.07
C SER A 33 -22.70 -22.15 -26.68
N ALA A 34 -21.65 -22.51 -25.95
CA ALA A 34 -21.74 -22.96 -24.56
C ALA A 34 -21.00 -21.99 -23.63
N PHE A 35 -21.59 -21.71 -22.46
CA PHE A 35 -20.93 -21.00 -21.38
C PHE A 35 -20.08 -21.99 -20.58
N SER A 36 -18.78 -21.71 -20.46
CA SER A 36 -17.86 -22.46 -19.62
C SER A 36 -17.19 -21.52 -18.62
N TYR A 37 -16.75 -22.06 -17.49
CA TYR A 37 -15.99 -21.32 -16.48
C TYR A 37 -14.56 -21.85 -16.45
N TYR A 38 -13.59 -20.98 -16.75
CA TYR A 38 -12.18 -21.31 -16.59
C TYR A 38 -11.77 -21.11 -15.14
N ARG A 39 -11.11 -22.11 -14.55
CA ARG A 39 -10.51 -22.02 -13.21
C ARG A 39 -9.07 -21.55 -13.34
N LEU A 40 -8.79 -20.34 -12.89
CA LEU A 40 -7.43 -19.79 -12.85
C LEU A 40 -6.89 -19.87 -11.43
N ASN A 41 -5.71 -20.47 -11.27
CA ASN A 41 -4.99 -20.47 -10.00
C ASN A 41 -4.23 -19.15 -9.86
N VAL A 42 -4.48 -18.41 -8.79
CA VAL A 42 -3.72 -17.20 -8.46
C VAL A 42 -2.99 -17.40 -7.14
N TYR A 43 -1.71 -17.08 -7.14
CA TYR A 43 -0.87 -17.18 -5.94
C TYR A 43 -0.89 -15.86 -5.15
N THR A 44 -0.96 -15.93 -3.82
CA THR A 44 -0.75 -14.79 -2.93
C THR A 44 0.24 -15.12 -1.83
N PHE A 45 1.15 -14.20 -1.56
CA PHE A 45 1.98 -14.26 -0.36
C PHE A 45 1.12 -14.00 0.89
N GLY A 46 1.25 -14.84 1.92
CA GLY A 46 0.54 -14.68 3.19
C GLY A 46 1.00 -13.45 3.98
N ARG A 47 0.05 -12.74 4.64
CA ARG A 47 0.33 -11.56 5.50
C ARG A 47 1.01 -11.89 6.84
N ASN A 48 0.94 -13.14 7.30
CA ASN A 48 1.25 -13.53 8.69
C ASN A 48 2.54 -14.35 8.85
N ASN A 49 3.46 -14.32 7.89
CA ASN A 49 4.80 -14.80 8.17
C ASN A 49 5.60 -13.63 8.74
N PRO A 50 5.86 -13.57 10.06
CA PRO A 50 6.84 -12.64 10.62
C PRO A 50 8.23 -13.11 10.17
N MET A 51 8.53 -12.88 8.90
CA MET A 51 9.87 -12.99 8.35
C MET A 51 10.61 -11.71 8.71
N ASN A 52 10.75 -11.47 10.02
CA ASN A 52 11.58 -10.43 10.56
C ASN A 52 13.03 -10.81 10.22
N GLY A 53 13.48 -10.43 9.03
CA GLY A 53 14.85 -10.62 8.56
C GLY A 53 15.10 -11.72 7.51
N LEU A 54 14.07 -12.30 6.86
CA LEU A 54 14.32 -13.33 5.83
C LEU A 54 14.35 -12.78 4.40
N THR A 55 15.39 -13.21 3.70
CA THR A 55 16.00 -12.68 2.48
C THR A 55 15.10 -12.76 1.25
N ASP A 56 15.30 -11.86 0.29
CA ASP A 56 14.63 -11.85 -1.03
C ASP A 56 14.67 -13.21 -1.74
N VAL A 57 15.66 -14.05 -1.40
CA VAL A 57 15.81 -15.44 -1.86
C VAL A 57 14.58 -16.28 -1.54
N LEU A 58 14.02 -16.21 -0.33
CA LEU A 58 12.87 -17.05 0.02
C LEU A 58 11.59 -16.62 -0.69
N PHE A 59 11.40 -15.32 -0.90
CA PHE A 59 10.29 -14.81 -1.71
C PHE A 59 10.43 -15.23 -3.18
N SER A 60 11.66 -15.22 -3.69
CA SER A 60 11.97 -15.68 -5.05
C SER A 60 11.72 -17.18 -5.21
N MET A 61 12.19 -18.01 -4.28
CA MET A 61 11.95 -19.46 -4.28
C MET A 61 10.47 -19.79 -4.21
N ALA A 62 9.74 -19.16 -3.29
CA ALA A 62 8.30 -19.37 -3.18
C ALA A 62 7.55 -18.93 -4.44
N ALA A 63 7.96 -17.84 -5.10
CA ALA A 63 7.41 -17.45 -6.39
C ALA A 63 7.69 -18.52 -7.47
N CYS A 64 8.95 -18.95 -7.62
CA CYS A 64 9.36 -19.97 -8.59
C CYS A 64 8.58 -21.28 -8.42
N ASP A 65 8.43 -21.77 -7.18
CA ASP A 65 7.70 -23.00 -6.88
C ASP A 65 6.24 -22.92 -7.33
N GLN A 66 5.61 -21.76 -7.18
CA GLN A 66 4.20 -21.57 -7.57
C GLN A 66 4.05 -21.36 -9.07
N LEU A 67 5.00 -20.68 -9.69
CA LEU A 67 5.05 -20.52 -11.15
C LEU A 67 5.23 -21.87 -11.85
N ALA A 68 6.06 -22.77 -11.28
CA ALA A 68 6.22 -24.15 -11.75
C ALA A 68 4.92 -24.99 -11.66
N LEU A 69 4.00 -24.64 -10.74
CA LEU A 69 2.68 -25.29 -10.61
C LEU A 69 1.63 -24.74 -11.58
N GLY A 70 1.94 -23.70 -12.36
CA GLY A 70 1.02 -23.12 -13.35
C GLY A 70 -0.01 -22.19 -12.71
N VAL A 71 0.41 -20.98 -12.33
CA VAL A 71 -0.46 -19.90 -11.86
C VAL A 71 -0.70 -18.87 -12.96
N ALA A 72 -1.91 -18.31 -12.98
CA ALA A 72 -2.32 -17.29 -13.94
C ALA A 72 -1.87 -15.88 -13.56
N ALA A 73 -1.60 -15.65 -12.27
CA ALA A 73 -1.11 -14.38 -11.73
C ALA A 73 -0.51 -14.57 -10.34
N VAL A 74 0.30 -13.60 -9.92
CA VAL A 74 0.92 -13.55 -8.59
C VAL A 74 0.53 -12.24 -7.90
N PHE A 75 -0.12 -12.31 -6.75
CA PHE A 75 -0.24 -11.20 -5.82
C PHE A 75 1.05 -11.07 -5.02
N GLY A 76 1.75 -9.96 -5.23
CA GLY A 76 3.08 -9.69 -4.70
C GLY A 76 3.19 -9.62 -3.18
N PRO A 77 4.41 -9.72 -2.64
CA PRO A 77 4.66 -9.60 -1.22
C PRO A 77 4.33 -8.18 -0.72
N SER A 78 4.07 -8.05 0.59
CA SER A 78 3.79 -6.74 1.20
C SER A 78 5.03 -5.89 1.46
N HIS A 79 6.22 -6.50 1.49
CA HIS A 79 7.49 -5.80 1.75
C HIS A 79 8.15 -5.33 0.46
N SER A 80 8.49 -4.04 0.41
CA SER A 80 9.03 -3.39 -0.79
C SER A 80 10.36 -3.97 -1.28
N SER A 81 11.20 -4.51 -0.38
CA SER A 81 12.48 -5.15 -0.74
C SER A 81 12.28 -6.34 -1.68
N SER A 82 11.29 -7.18 -1.38
CA SER A 82 11.09 -8.44 -2.10
C SER A 82 10.18 -8.33 -3.32
N VAL A 83 9.45 -7.21 -3.45
CA VAL A 83 8.62 -6.91 -4.63
C VAL A 83 9.47 -6.90 -5.91
N SER A 84 10.68 -6.34 -5.87
CA SER A 84 11.55 -6.24 -7.06
C SER A 84 12.05 -7.61 -7.54
N ALA A 85 12.35 -8.52 -6.61
CA ALA A 85 12.79 -9.87 -6.95
C ALA A 85 11.66 -10.69 -7.59
N VAL A 86 10.46 -10.66 -6.99
CA VAL A 86 9.26 -11.32 -7.54
C VAL A 86 8.87 -10.70 -8.88
N GLN A 87 8.98 -9.38 -9.03
CA GLN A 87 8.71 -8.67 -10.28
C GLN A 87 9.62 -9.13 -11.41
N SER A 88 10.92 -9.30 -11.15
CA SER A 88 11.87 -9.77 -12.16
C SER A 88 11.49 -11.16 -12.70
N ILE A 89 11.14 -12.08 -11.80
CA ILE A 89 10.71 -13.44 -12.17
C ILE A 89 9.41 -13.40 -12.97
N CYS A 90 8.41 -12.66 -12.50
CA CYS A 90 7.12 -12.51 -13.18
C CYS A 90 7.28 -11.90 -14.58
N ASN A 91 8.18 -10.93 -14.73
CA ASN A 91 8.48 -10.33 -16.03
C ASN A 91 9.21 -11.29 -16.97
N ALA A 92 10.12 -12.12 -16.45
CA ALA A 92 10.83 -13.13 -17.24
C ALA A 92 9.93 -14.28 -17.71
N LEU A 93 8.92 -14.65 -16.92
CA LEU A 93 7.98 -15.74 -17.22
C LEU A 93 6.64 -15.25 -17.81
N GLU A 94 6.52 -13.96 -18.09
CA GLU A 94 5.31 -13.36 -18.66
C GLU A 94 4.04 -13.61 -17.81
N VAL A 95 4.21 -13.70 -16.48
CA VAL A 95 3.11 -13.90 -15.53
C VAL A 95 2.75 -12.57 -14.87
N PRO A 96 1.48 -12.13 -14.89
CA PRO A 96 1.06 -10.88 -14.27
C PRO A 96 1.36 -10.82 -12.76
N HIS A 97 2.11 -9.79 -12.35
CA HIS A 97 2.37 -9.47 -10.94
C HIS A 97 1.47 -8.34 -10.45
N ILE A 98 0.59 -8.65 -9.49
CA ILE A 98 -0.37 -7.71 -8.90
C ILE A 98 0.20 -7.20 -7.58
N GLN A 99 0.49 -5.90 -7.51
CA GLN A 99 1.00 -5.21 -6.33
C GLN A 99 -0.12 -4.40 -5.67
N THR A 100 -0.08 -4.27 -4.35
CA THR A 100 -1.12 -3.57 -3.57
C THR A 100 -0.52 -2.57 -2.57
N ARG A 101 0.79 -2.37 -2.63
CA ARG A 101 1.55 -1.50 -1.71
C ARG A 101 2.31 -0.47 -2.51
N TRP A 102 2.55 0.66 -1.86
CA TRP A 102 3.40 1.68 -2.42
C TRP A 102 4.81 1.13 -2.65
N LYS A 103 5.36 1.42 -3.83
CA LYS A 103 6.76 1.17 -4.19
C LYS A 103 7.36 2.51 -4.58
N HIS A 104 8.62 2.73 -4.20
CA HIS A 104 9.35 3.90 -4.67
C HIS A 104 9.38 3.88 -6.21
N PRO A 105 8.96 4.97 -6.88
CA PRO A 105 9.06 5.04 -8.34
C PRO A 105 10.52 4.88 -8.76
N SER A 106 10.83 3.86 -9.55
CA SER A 106 12.13 3.74 -10.21
C SER A 106 12.05 4.44 -11.57
N VAL A 107 13.00 5.34 -11.84
CA VAL A 107 13.03 6.13 -13.08
C VAL A 107 13.32 5.25 -14.31
N ASP A 108 13.94 4.09 -14.10
CA ASP A 108 14.38 3.16 -15.14
C ASP A 108 13.58 1.85 -15.22
N ASN A 109 12.35 1.81 -14.69
CA ASN A 109 11.58 0.55 -14.66
C ASN A 109 11.08 0.17 -16.07
N LYS A 110 11.69 -0.84 -16.69
CA LYS A 110 11.26 -1.43 -17.97
C LYS A 110 10.32 -2.63 -17.79
N ASP A 111 9.86 -2.90 -16.57
CA ASP A 111 8.95 -4.00 -16.28
C ASP A 111 7.60 -3.79 -16.99
N SER A 112 7.03 -4.87 -17.54
CA SER A 112 5.78 -4.82 -18.31
C SER A 112 4.68 -5.74 -17.76
N PHE A 113 5.04 -6.84 -17.11
CA PHE A 113 4.09 -7.80 -16.53
C PHE A 113 3.71 -7.46 -15.08
N TYR A 114 3.21 -6.24 -14.83
CA TYR A 114 2.71 -5.88 -13.51
C TYR A 114 1.62 -4.81 -13.53
N ILE A 115 0.85 -4.80 -12.44
CA ILE A 115 -0.06 -3.71 -12.10
C ILE A 115 0.07 -3.40 -10.61
N ASN A 116 0.15 -2.12 -10.25
CA ASN A 116 0.05 -1.70 -8.86
C ASN A 116 -1.31 -1.05 -8.62
N LEU A 117 -2.10 -1.67 -7.75
CA LEU A 117 -3.42 -1.17 -7.34
C LEU A 117 -3.33 -0.10 -6.25
N TYR A 118 -2.13 0.16 -5.72
CA TYR A 118 -1.91 1.26 -4.80
C TYR A 118 -2.11 2.60 -5.52
N PRO A 119 -2.91 3.54 -4.98
CA PRO A 119 -3.17 4.80 -5.65
C PRO A 119 -1.89 5.59 -5.90
N ASP A 120 -1.85 6.29 -7.03
CA ASP A 120 -0.74 7.20 -7.33
C ASP A 120 -0.56 8.24 -6.22
N TYR A 121 0.66 8.35 -5.71
CA TYR A 121 0.98 9.20 -4.56
C TYR A 121 0.87 10.69 -4.91
N ALA A 122 1.17 11.08 -6.15
CA ALA A 122 0.98 12.45 -6.58
C ALA A 122 -0.51 12.83 -6.59
N SER A 123 -1.39 11.89 -6.91
CA SER A 123 -2.84 12.08 -6.85
C SER A 123 -3.35 12.20 -5.42
N ILE A 124 -2.86 11.34 -4.50
CA ILE A 124 -3.16 11.48 -3.05
C ILE A 124 -2.69 12.85 -2.54
N SER A 125 -1.45 13.24 -2.84
CA SER A 125 -0.88 14.50 -2.36
C SER A 125 -1.64 15.72 -2.86
N ARG A 126 -2.09 15.71 -4.12
CA ARG A 126 -2.96 16.75 -4.69
C ARG A 126 -4.31 16.81 -4.01
N ALA A 127 -4.97 15.66 -3.79
CA ALA A 127 -6.24 15.63 -3.08
C ALA A 127 -6.13 16.19 -1.65
N VAL A 128 -5.04 15.89 -0.94
CA VAL A 128 -4.76 16.47 0.38
C VAL A 128 -4.56 17.99 0.29
N LEU A 129 -3.84 18.48 -0.71
CA LEU A 129 -3.67 19.92 -0.96
C LEU A 129 -5.02 20.61 -1.26
N ASP A 130 -5.89 19.98 -2.04
CA ASP A 130 -7.21 20.52 -2.35
C ASP A 130 -8.06 20.68 -1.07
N ILE A 131 -7.98 19.73 -0.13
CA ILE A 131 -8.62 19.83 1.19
C ILE A 131 -8.05 21.02 1.98
N VAL A 132 -6.73 21.18 2.01
CA VAL A 132 -6.06 22.32 2.67
C VAL A 132 -6.54 23.66 2.12
N GLN A 133 -6.68 23.75 0.79
CA GLN A 133 -7.16 24.96 0.11
C GLN A 133 -8.65 25.20 0.37
N PHE A 134 -9.47 24.16 0.35
CA PHE A 134 -10.90 24.23 0.63
C PHE A 134 -11.16 24.81 2.03
N TYR A 135 -10.44 24.33 3.04
CA TYR A 135 -10.51 24.87 4.40
C TYR A 135 -9.72 26.18 4.61
N LYS A 136 -9.07 26.69 3.56
CA LYS A 136 -8.31 27.95 3.56
C LYS A 136 -7.21 28.01 4.64
N TRP A 137 -6.60 26.88 4.96
CA TRP A 137 -5.53 26.83 5.95
C TRP A 137 -4.31 27.60 5.46
N LYS A 138 -3.84 28.57 6.25
CA LYS A 138 -2.66 29.40 5.96
C LYS A 138 -1.36 28.83 6.51
N ALA A 139 -1.47 27.92 7.47
CA ALA A 139 -0.36 27.19 8.05
C ALA A 139 -0.80 25.75 8.30
N VAL A 140 0.04 24.79 7.92
CA VAL A 140 -0.23 23.35 8.07
C VAL A 140 1.01 22.67 8.63
N THR A 141 0.81 21.78 9.60
CA THR A 141 1.85 20.89 10.11
C THR A 141 1.63 19.49 9.55
N VAL A 142 2.62 18.97 8.83
CA VAL A 142 2.65 17.59 8.36
C VAL A 142 3.45 16.77 9.36
N VAL A 143 2.81 15.75 9.94
CA VAL A 143 3.40 14.80 10.87
C VAL A 143 3.51 13.46 10.17
N TYR A 144 4.73 12.95 9.97
CA TYR A 144 4.98 11.69 9.27
C TYR A 144 5.60 10.62 10.18
N GLU A 145 5.27 9.36 9.91
CA GLU A 145 5.83 8.21 10.63
C GLU A 145 7.21 7.79 10.10
N ASP A 146 7.35 7.71 8.78
CA ASP A 146 8.55 7.19 8.12
C ASP A 146 8.96 8.06 6.91
N ALA A 147 10.21 7.93 6.46
CA ALA A 147 10.77 8.76 5.39
C ALA A 147 10.00 8.67 4.06
N THR A 148 9.29 7.57 3.79
CA THR A 148 8.46 7.41 2.58
C THR A 148 7.21 8.29 2.63
N GLY A 149 6.76 8.71 3.82
CA GLY A 149 5.67 9.66 4.01
C GLY A 149 5.94 11.03 3.38
N LEU A 150 7.19 11.48 3.41
CA LEU A 150 7.60 12.73 2.75
C LEU A 150 7.46 12.66 1.22
N ILE A 151 7.72 11.49 0.64
CA ILE A 151 7.54 11.24 -0.80
C ILE A 151 6.05 11.22 -1.13
N ARG A 152 5.24 10.54 -0.31
CA ARG A 152 3.78 10.48 -0.49
C ARG A 152 3.12 11.86 -0.47
N LEU A 153 3.66 12.80 0.31
CA LEU A 153 3.11 14.16 0.46
C LEU A 153 3.91 15.23 -0.30
N GLN A 154 4.66 14.87 -1.34
CA GLN A 154 5.54 15.81 -2.04
C GLN A 154 4.83 17.03 -2.64
N GLU A 155 3.63 16.89 -3.19
CA GLU A 155 2.92 18.00 -3.85
C GLU A 155 2.43 19.00 -2.80
N LEU A 156 2.00 18.50 -1.64
CA LEU A 156 1.72 19.33 -0.48
C LEU A 156 2.99 20.04 -0.01
N ILE A 157 4.11 19.35 0.20
CA ILE A 157 5.36 19.95 0.69
C ILE A 157 5.88 21.03 -0.27
N LYS A 158 5.71 20.84 -1.58
CA LYS A 158 6.07 21.83 -2.62
C LYS A 158 5.08 22.99 -2.74
N ALA A 159 3.89 22.89 -2.14
CA ALA A 159 2.83 23.89 -2.24
C ALA A 159 3.23 25.33 -1.88
N PRO A 160 4.13 25.61 -0.91
CA PRO A 160 4.53 26.98 -0.57
C PRO A 160 5.16 27.75 -1.73
N SER A 161 5.69 27.06 -2.75
CA SER A 161 6.22 27.69 -3.97
C SER A 161 5.14 28.28 -4.89
N ARG A 162 3.89 27.83 -4.76
CA ARG A 162 2.76 28.20 -5.62
C ARG A 162 1.61 28.86 -4.86
N TYR A 163 1.51 28.58 -3.56
CA TYR A 163 0.41 29.00 -2.71
C TYR A 163 0.93 29.67 -1.45
N SER A 164 0.20 30.66 -0.93
CA SER A 164 0.52 31.32 0.33
C SER A 164 0.12 30.45 1.54
N ILE A 165 0.78 29.29 1.67
CA ILE A 165 0.60 28.31 2.74
C ILE A 165 1.96 28.07 3.39
N LYS A 166 2.03 28.17 4.72
CA LYS A 166 3.21 27.83 5.51
C LYS A 166 3.17 26.36 5.88
N ILE A 167 4.25 25.62 5.65
CA ILE A 167 4.34 24.20 6.01
C ILE A 167 5.38 23.99 7.08
N LYS A 168 5.00 23.27 8.13
CA LYS A 168 5.91 22.72 9.13
C LYS A 168 5.95 21.20 8.97
N ILE A 169 7.13 20.63 9.11
CA ILE A 169 7.36 19.19 8.99
C ILE A 169 7.82 18.66 10.34
N ARG A 170 7.18 17.59 10.82
CA ARG A 170 7.48 16.93 12.10
C ARG A 170 7.49 15.42 11.89
N GLN A 171 8.39 14.73 12.57
CA GLN A 171 8.44 13.27 12.56
C GLN A 171 7.86 12.71 13.87
N LEU A 172 7.10 11.63 13.78
CA LEU A 172 6.72 10.85 14.96
C LEU A 172 7.94 10.19 15.60
N PRO A 173 7.95 9.97 16.93
CA PRO A 173 9.09 9.37 17.61
C PRO A 173 9.41 7.99 17.06
N MET A 174 10.66 7.80 16.61
CA MET A 174 11.12 6.49 16.16
C MET A 174 11.36 5.59 17.38
N GLY A 175 10.75 4.40 17.41
CA GLY A 175 10.96 3.41 18.47
C GLY A 175 10.21 3.66 19.79
N SER A 176 9.48 4.78 19.92
CA SER A 176 8.58 5.03 21.05
C SER A 176 7.17 5.29 20.53
N LYS A 177 6.18 4.65 21.16
CA LYS A 177 4.76 4.95 20.89
C LYS A 177 4.29 6.24 21.55
N ASP A 178 5.12 6.87 22.39
CA ASP A 178 4.75 8.07 23.14
C ASP A 178 4.96 9.34 22.29
N ALA A 179 3.89 9.79 21.64
CA ALA A 179 3.84 11.03 20.88
C ALA A 179 3.53 12.27 21.76
N ARG A 180 3.25 12.12 23.06
CA ARG A 180 2.86 13.24 23.94
C ARG A 180 3.87 14.39 23.97
N PRO A 181 5.20 14.18 23.96
CA PRO A 181 6.16 15.28 23.90
C PRO A 181 6.01 16.13 22.62
N LEU A 182 5.83 15.47 21.48
CA LEU A 182 5.62 16.13 20.18
C LEU A 182 4.29 16.92 20.19
N LEU A 183 3.23 16.29 20.68
CA LEU A 183 1.90 16.91 20.79
C LEU A 183 1.93 18.14 21.72
N LYS A 184 2.67 18.08 22.83
CA LYS A 184 2.92 19.22 23.73
C LYS A 184 3.59 20.39 23.00
N GLU A 185 4.64 20.09 22.24
CA GLU A 185 5.37 21.09 21.48
C GLU A 185 4.49 21.74 20.42
N MET A 186 3.70 20.94 19.70
CA MET A 186 2.72 21.41 18.71
C MET A 186 1.63 22.29 19.35
N LYS A 187 1.11 21.91 20.51
CA LYS A 187 0.15 22.73 21.29
C LYS A 187 0.78 24.07 21.65
N LYS A 188 2.02 24.09 22.17
CA LYS A 188 2.76 25.32 22.50
C LYS A 188 3.02 26.18 21.26
N GLY A 189 3.33 25.55 20.13
CA GLY A 189 3.53 26.17 18.82
C GLY A 189 2.26 26.64 18.12
N LYS A 190 1.08 26.45 18.74
CA LYS A 190 -0.26 26.76 18.19
C LYS A 190 -0.50 26.10 16.83
N GLU A 191 -0.06 24.85 16.70
CA GLU A 191 -0.16 24.06 15.48
C GLU A 191 -1.46 23.26 15.48
N PHE A 192 -2.55 23.88 15.02
CA PHE A 192 -3.90 23.29 15.07
C PHE A 192 -4.38 22.66 13.76
N CYS A 193 -3.77 23.04 12.63
CA CYS A 193 -4.06 22.45 11.32
C CYS A 193 -2.99 21.40 11.03
N VAL A 194 -3.31 20.14 11.31
CA VAL A 194 -2.34 19.03 11.31
C VAL A 194 -2.79 17.93 10.36
N ILE A 195 -1.85 17.42 9.56
CA ILE A 195 -2.03 16.26 8.70
C ILE A 195 -1.11 15.16 9.21
N PHE A 196 -1.68 13.99 9.52
CA PHE A 196 -0.93 12.81 9.94
C PHE A 196 -0.80 11.83 8.77
N ASP A 197 0.43 11.53 8.38
CA ASP A 197 0.76 10.42 7.47
C ASP A 197 1.43 9.31 8.29
N CYS A 198 0.63 8.32 8.65
CA CYS A 198 1.03 7.18 9.48
C CYS A 198 0.10 5.98 9.26
N SER A 199 0.50 4.81 9.77
CA SER A 199 -0.33 3.61 9.80
C SER A 199 -1.59 3.82 10.63
N TYR A 200 -2.63 3.03 10.37
CA TYR A 200 -3.88 3.14 11.13
C TYR A 200 -3.69 2.80 12.62
N GLN A 201 -2.75 1.93 12.96
CA GLN A 201 -2.40 1.62 14.34
C GLN A 201 -1.76 2.82 15.04
N THR A 202 -0.78 3.44 14.38
CA THR A 202 -0.11 4.63 14.90
C THR A 202 -1.09 5.81 15.02
N ALA A 203 -1.98 5.98 14.03
CA ALA A 203 -3.05 6.97 14.10
C ALA A 203 -3.96 6.75 15.31
N ALA A 204 -4.37 5.49 15.58
CA ALA A 204 -5.18 5.16 16.75
C ALA A 204 -4.45 5.45 18.07
N ASP A 205 -3.18 5.09 18.16
CA ASP A 205 -2.34 5.35 19.33
C ASP A 205 -2.16 6.87 19.57
N VAL A 206 -1.93 7.65 18.51
CA VAL A 206 -1.80 9.12 18.57
C VAL A 206 -3.14 9.77 18.94
N LEU A 207 -4.25 9.33 18.35
CA LEU A 207 -5.59 9.84 18.67
C LEU A 207 -5.94 9.57 20.13
N LYS A 208 -5.67 8.36 20.64
CA LYS A 208 -5.87 8.03 22.06
C LYS A 208 -5.08 8.97 22.96
N GLN A 209 -3.80 9.18 22.65
CA GLN A 209 -2.96 10.12 23.41
C GLN A 209 -3.47 11.56 23.34
N CYS A 210 -3.98 12.02 22.18
CA CYS A 210 -4.59 13.33 22.04
C CYS A 210 -5.84 13.50 22.92
N PHE A 211 -6.66 12.46 23.07
CA PHE A 211 -7.83 12.48 23.96
C PHE A 211 -7.41 12.55 25.43
N ASP A 212 -6.46 11.70 25.85
CA ASP A 212 -5.90 11.72 27.20
C ASP A 212 -5.22 13.07 27.50
N PHE A 213 -4.71 13.75 26.47
CA PHE A 213 -4.12 15.08 26.56
C PHE A 213 -5.16 16.18 26.79
N ARG A 214 -6.37 16.02 26.25
CA ARG A 214 -7.47 16.99 26.42
C ARG A 214 -8.12 16.88 27.80
N SER A 215 -8.10 15.70 28.45
CA SER A 215 -8.65 15.52 29.80
C SER A 215 -7.83 16.16 30.93
N LEU A 216 -6.74 16.87 30.62
CA LEU A 216 -5.89 17.55 31.61
C LEU A 216 -5.93 19.08 31.57
N ASP A 217 -6.67 19.72 30.63
CA ASP A 217 -6.93 21.17 30.65
C ASP A 217 -8.08 21.52 29.68
N ILE A 218 -9.32 21.47 30.17
CA ILE A 218 -10.46 22.30 29.72
C ILE A 218 -11.25 22.69 30.98
#